data_AF-A0A1J0A9S4-F1
#
_entry.id   AF-A0A1J0A9S4-F1
#
_cell.length_a   1.000
_cell.length_b   1.000
_cell.length_c   1.000
_cell.angle_alpha   90.00
_cell.angle_beta   90.00
_cell.angle_gamma   90.00
#
_symmetry.space_group_name_H-M   'P 1'
#
loop_
_entity.id
_entity.type
_entity.pdbx_description
1 polymer ?
#
loop_
_entity_poly.entity_id
_entity_poly.type
_entity_poly.pdbx_seq_one_letter_code
_entity_poly.pdbx_strand_id
1 'polypeptide(L)' 'MSQELTFTVGQTVRVKTSVVVYHHPQHKGKPYDLAGQTGEVVEVIEAWQGRPLTANLPVVVKFDGRFKAHLETEELELVV' A
#
# COMPACT_ATOMS: atom_id res chain seq x y z
N MET A 1 -6.68 21.59 -9.43
CA MET A 1 -6.30 21.32 -8.03
C MET A 1 -6.43 19.83 -7.84
N SER A 2 -5.34 19.09 -8.03
CA SER A 2 -5.33 17.66 -7.75
C SER A 2 -5.45 17.51 -6.24
N GLN A 3 -6.52 16.88 -5.76
CA GLN A 3 -6.62 16.53 -4.35
C GLN A 3 -5.55 15.47 -4.09
N GLU A 4 -4.55 15.81 -3.28
CA GLU A 4 -3.60 14.84 -2.72
C GLU A 4 -4.40 13.85 -1.88
N LEU A 5 -4.58 12.63 -2.39
CA LEU A 5 -5.21 11.54 -1.64
C LEU A 5 -4.27 11.17 -0.49
N THR A 6 -4.53 11.73 0.68
CA THR A 6 -3.81 11.39 1.91
C THR A 6 -4.54 10.24 2.59
N PHE A 7 -3.94 9.06 2.57
CA PHE A 7 -4.43 7.92 3.36
C PHE A 7 -4.02 8.06 4.82
N THR A 8 -4.81 7.47 5.72
CA THR A 8 -4.52 7.44 7.16
C THR A 8 -4.53 6.01 7.67
N VAL A 9 -3.76 5.75 8.73
CA VAL A 9 -3.67 4.43 9.36
C VAL A 9 -5.05 3.99 9.86
N GLY A 10 -5.40 2.74 9.59
CA GLY A 10 -6.70 2.13 9.91
C GLY A 10 -7.75 2.22 8.80
N GLN A 11 -7.46 2.92 7.70
CA GLN A 11 -8.36 2.93 6.55
C GLN A 11 -8.30 1.63 5.75
N THR A 12 -9.47 1.15 5.34
CA THR A 12 -9.60 0.06 4.37
C THR A 12 -9.44 0.61 2.96
N VAL A 13 -8.51 0.06 2.21
CA VAL A 13 -8.20 0.49 0.84
C VAL A 13 -8.22 -0.70 -0.11
N ARG A 14 -8.52 -0.44 -1.39
CA ARG A 14 -8.42 -1.43 -2.47
C ARG A 14 -7.35 -0.99 -3.45
N VAL A 15 -6.57 -1.96 -3.93
CA VAL A 15 -5.62 -1.74 -5.03
C VAL A 15 -6.41 -1.65 -6.34
N LYS A 16 -6.41 -0.47 -6.99
CA LYS A 16 -7.19 -0.21 -8.21
C LYS A 16 -6.37 -0.36 -9.51
N THR A 17 -5.06 -0.49 -9.40
CA THR A 17 -4.14 -0.68 -10.54
C THR A 17 -3.44 -2.04 -10.46
N SER A 18 -2.83 -2.50 -11.55
CA SER A 18 -2.03 -3.73 -11.56
C SER A 18 -0.70 -3.47 -10.85
N VAL A 19 -0.47 -4.18 -9.74
CA VAL A 19 0.75 -4.09 -8.94
C VAL A 19 1.28 -5.49 -8.72
N VAL A 20 2.36 -5.82 -9.45
CA VAL A 20 2.96 -7.16 -9.41
C VAL A 20 4.08 -7.21 -8.38
N VAL A 21 3.91 -8.07 -7.38
CA VAL A 21 4.88 -8.32 -6.32
C VAL A 21 5.45 -9.73 -6.39
N TYR A 22 6.59 -9.95 -5.74
CA TYR A 22 7.29 -11.26 -5.70
C TYR A 22 7.52 -11.80 -4.29
N HIS A 23 7.22 -11.00 -3.25
CA HIS A 23 7.40 -11.33 -1.84
C HIS A 23 6.12 -11.82 -1.16
N HIS A 24 5.08 -12.15 -1.93
CA HIS A 24 3.85 -12.70 -1.38
C HIS A 24 4.12 -14.07 -0.71
N PRO A 25 3.74 -14.30 0.56
CA PRO A 25 4.12 -15.50 1.31
C PRO A 25 3.70 -16.83 0.66
N GLN A 26 2.57 -16.83 -0.05
CA GLN A 26 2.02 -18.02 -0.75
C GLN A 26 2.51 -18.13 -2.20
N HIS A 27 3.13 -17.09 -2.76
CA HIS A 27 3.61 -17.02 -4.14
C HIS A 27 5.09 -16.58 -4.21
N LYS A 28 5.93 -17.08 -3.30
CA LYS A 28 7.33 -16.66 -3.17
C LYS A 28 8.09 -16.80 -4.48
N GLY A 29 8.73 -15.71 -4.93
CA GLY A 29 9.55 -15.67 -6.13
C GLY A 29 8.76 -15.80 -7.44
N LYS A 30 7.42 -15.77 -7.38
CA LYS A 30 6.54 -15.77 -8.55
C LYS A 30 5.81 -14.43 -8.64
N PRO A 31 5.53 -13.92 -9.84
CA PRO A 31 4.74 -12.71 -10.00
C PRO A 31 3.33 -12.93 -9.44
N TYR A 32 2.88 -12.01 -8.61
CA TYR A 32 1.54 -12.01 -8.03
C TYR A 32 0.95 -10.60 -8.11
N ASP A 33 -0.17 -10.46 -8.81
CA ASP A 33 -0.84 -9.17 -8.98
C ASP A 33 -1.80 -8.89 -7.82
N LEU A 34 -1.71 -7.69 -7.26
CA LEU A 34 -2.53 -7.21 -6.15
C LEU A 34 -3.83 -6.51 -6.58
N ALA A 35 -4.03 -6.27 -7.88
CA ALA A 35 -5.23 -5.60 -8.38
C ALA A 35 -6.53 -6.21 -7.82
N GLY A 36 -7.42 -5.34 -7.33
CA GLY A 36 -8.71 -5.72 -6.76
C GLY A 36 -8.64 -6.20 -5.30
N GLN A 37 -7.47 -6.41 -4.73
CA GLN A 37 -7.34 -6.83 -3.33
C GLN A 37 -7.59 -5.65 -2.38
N THR A 38 -8.22 -5.96 -1.26
CA THR A 38 -8.50 -5.02 -0.19
C THR A 38 -7.59 -5.30 1.00
N GLY A 39 -7.11 -4.25 1.66
CA GLY A 39 -6.29 -4.33 2.85
C GLY A 39 -6.45 -3.10 3.73
N GLU A 40 -5.76 -3.08 4.85
CA GLU A 40 -5.78 -1.99 5.82
C GLU A 40 -4.46 -1.20 5.74
N VAL A 41 -4.53 0.13 5.69
CA VAL A 41 -3.36 0.99 5.79
C VAL A 41 -2.80 0.89 7.20
N VAL A 42 -1.56 0.43 7.33
CA VAL A 42 -0.89 0.24 8.64
C VAL A 42 0.21 1.27 8.91
N GLU A 43 0.71 1.93 7.87
CA GLU A 43 1.73 2.97 7.99
C GLU A 43 1.71 3.86 6.75
N VAL A 44 1.99 5.15 6.94
CA VAL A 44 2.24 6.11 5.86
C VAL A 44 3.60 6.74 6.13
N ILE A 45 4.57 6.48 5.26
CA ILE A 45 5.97 6.82 5.47
C ILE A 45 6.21 8.27 5.07
N GLU A 46 6.29 9.15 6.06
CA GLU A 46 6.60 10.58 5.86
C GLU A 46 7.95 10.97 6.47
N ALA A 47 8.28 10.42 7.65
CA ALA A 47 9.50 10.76 8.38
C ALA A 47 10.00 9.61 9.26
N TRP A 48 11.30 9.60 9.52
CA TRP A 48 11.95 8.70 10.46
C TRP A 48 12.77 9.48 11.48
N GLN A 49 12.47 9.29 12.77
CA GLN A 49 13.16 9.99 13.88
C GLN A 49 13.26 11.51 13.68
N GLY A 50 12.17 12.12 13.20
CA GLY A 50 12.10 13.57 12.94
C GLY A 50 12.79 14.04 11.65
N ARG A 51 13.30 13.12 10.82
CA ARG A 51 13.86 13.44 9.50
C ARG A 51 12.87 13.07 8.40
N PRO A 52 12.49 14.01 7.52
CA PRO A 52 11.65 13.70 6.36
C PRO A 52 12.26 12.59 5.51
N LEU A 53 11.42 11.68 5.03
CA LEU A 53 11.78 10.64 4.08
C LEU A 53 11.14 10.94 2.72
N THR A 54 11.75 10.42 1.66
CA THR A 54 11.27 10.55 0.28
C THR A 54 10.90 9.18 -0.27
N ALA A 55 10.08 8.43 0.47
CA ALA A 55 9.59 7.13 0.01
C ALA A 55 8.69 7.34 -1.21
N ASN A 56 9.01 6.66 -2.32
CA ASN A 56 8.20 6.71 -3.53
C ASN A 56 6.90 5.90 -3.39
N LEU A 57 6.93 4.82 -2.59
CA LEU A 57 5.77 3.99 -2.23
C LEU A 57 5.44 4.17 -0.73
N PRO A 58 4.90 5.32 -0.30
CA PRO A 58 4.82 5.64 1.12
C PRO A 58 3.71 4.89 1.88
N VAL A 59 2.70 4.35 1.20
CA VAL A 59 1.55 3.73 1.87
C VAL A 59 1.81 2.24 2.09
N VAL A 60 1.90 1.81 3.34
CA VAL A 60 2.04 0.40 3.69
C VAL A 60 0.66 -0.17 3.98
N VAL A 61 0.25 -1.13 3.15
CA VAL A 61 -1.02 -1.83 3.29
C VAL A 61 -0.77 -3.25 3.78
N LYS A 62 -1.49 -3.64 4.82
CA LYS A 62 -1.55 -5.01 5.31
C LYS A 62 -2.75 -5.72 4.69
N PHE A 63 -2.48 -6.86 4.09
CA PHE A 63 -3.48 -7.76 3.54
C PHE A 63 -3.65 -8.98 4.47
N ASP A 64 -4.26 -10.04 3.97
CA ASP A 64 -4.49 -11.27 4.73
C ASP A 64 -3.19 -11.83 5.36
N GLY A 65 -3.33 -12.26 6.62
CA GLY A 65 -2.24 -12.80 7.42
C GLY A 65 -1.20 -11.74 7.80
N ARG A 66 0.05 -11.94 7.35
CA ARG A 66 1.20 -11.06 7.64
C ARG A 66 1.75 -10.38 6.38
N PHE A 67 1.07 -10.52 5.25
CA PHE A 67 1.53 -9.93 4.00
C PHE A 67 1.34 -8.40 4.04
N LYS A 68 2.39 -7.67 3.68
CA LYS A 68 2.38 -6.21 3.55
C LYS A 68 3.02 -5.83 2.23
N ALA A 69 2.49 -4.79 1.60
CA ALA A 69 3.09 -4.17 0.42
C ALA A 69 3.17 -2.65 0.61
N HIS A 70 4.19 -2.06 0.00
CA HIS A 70 4.32 -0.60 -0.13
C HIS A 70 3.69 -0.22 -1.46
N LEU A 71 2.83 0.80 -1.43
CA LEU A 71 2.04 1.23 -2.57
C LEU A 71 2.08 2.76 -2.68
N GLU A 72 1.87 3.24 -3.89
CA GLU A 72 1.60 4.65 -4.19
C GLU A 72 0.14 5.00 -3.87
N THR A 73 -0.09 6.29 -3.58
CA THR A 73 -1.45 6.79 -3.33
C THR A 73 -2.35 6.64 -4.55
N GLU A 74 -1.78 6.78 -5.75
CA GLU A 74 -2.47 6.62 -7.03
C GLU A 74 -2.81 5.17 -7.37
N GLU A 75 -2.19 4.18 -6.72
CA GLU A 75 -2.48 2.76 -6.93
C GLU A 75 -3.71 2.30 -6.11
N LEU A 76 -4.20 3.15 -5.21
CA LEU A 76 -5.21 2.83 -4.21
C LEU A 76 -6.52 3.61 -4.40
N GLU A 77 -7.61 3.03 -3.90
CA GLU A 77 -8.89 3.69 -3.65
C GLU A 77 -9.37 3.38 -2.23
N LEU A 78 -10.07 4.34 -1.62
CA LEU A 78 -10.70 4.14 -0.31
C LEU A 78 -11.92 3.23 -0.46
N VAL A 79 -12.05 2.23 0.43
CA VAL A 79 -13.24 1.40 0.55
C VAL A 79 -14.03 1.93 1.76
N VAL A 80 -15.23 2.47 1.49
CA VAL A 80 -16.14 3.03 2.50
C VAL A 80 -17.08 1.96 3.06
#